data_AF-A0A263BUD2-F1
#
_entry.id   AF-A0A263BUD2-F1
#
_cell.length_a   1.000
_cell.length_b   1.000
_cell.length_c   1.000
_cell.angle_alpha   90.00
_cell.angle_beta   90.00
_cell.angle_gamma   90.00
#
_symmetry.space_group_name_H-M   'P 1'
#
loop_
_entity.id
_entity.type
_entity.pdbx_description
1 polymer ?
#
loop_
_entity_poly.entity_id
_entity_poly.type
_entity_poly.pdbx_seq_one_letter_code
_entity_poly.pdbx_strand_id
1 'polypeptide(L)'
;MKRFIDFAFGKPYEKGESFTHKYFRFTYWAAVVFYFITISQQLLIFIFNPSKDIIFVLFSIVLFPIIFRLIYRLVGYPHGIKREE
;
A
#
# COMPACT_ATOMS: atom_id res chain seq x y z
N MET A 1 7.05 7.32 10.51
CA MET A 1 6.76 6.22 9.55
C MET A 1 5.29 5.82 9.55
N LYS A 2 4.70 5.43 10.70
CA LYS A 2 3.28 5.01 10.77
C LYS A 2 2.29 6.05 10.22
N ARG A 3 2.44 7.34 10.59
CA ARG A 3 1.63 8.45 10.06
C ARG A 3 1.69 8.61 8.53
N PHE A 4 2.84 8.33 7.92
CA PHE A 4 2.99 8.39 6.46
C PHE A 4 2.29 7.22 5.79
N ILE A 5 2.43 6.02 6.35
CA ILE A 5 1.73 4.82 5.87
C ILE A 5 0.22 5.01 5.99
N ASP A 6 -0.27 5.53 7.12
CA ASP A 6 -1.69 5.83 7.33
C ASP A 6 -2.20 6.90 6.35
N PHE A 7 -1.37 7.90 6.01
CA PHE A 7 -1.72 8.91 5.02
C PHE A 7 -1.81 8.32 3.59
N ALA A 8 -0.80 7.55 3.18
CA ALA A 8 -0.68 7.01 1.83
C ALA A 8 -1.63 5.84 1.58
N PHE A 9 -1.70 4.87 2.49
CA PHE A 9 -2.45 3.62 2.35
C PHE A 9 -3.79 3.63 3.10
N GLY A 10 -4.04 4.63 3.95
CA GLY A 10 -5.13 4.61 4.92
C GLY A 10 -4.80 3.70 6.11
N LYS A 11 -5.62 3.76 7.16
CA LYS A 11 -5.46 2.86 8.32
C LYS A 11 -5.81 1.41 7.97
N PRO A 12 -5.09 0.42 8.54
CA PRO A 12 -5.43 -0.99 8.40
C PRO A 12 -6.78 -1.30 9.05
N TYR A 13 -7.35 -2.46 8.70
CA TYR A 13 -8.50 -2.99 9.40
C TYR A 13 -8.19 -3.37 10.86
N GLU A 14 -9.20 -3.29 11.71
CA GLU A 14 -9.13 -3.66 13.12
C GLU A 14 -8.62 -5.09 13.30
N LYS A 15 -7.95 -5.30 14.44
CA LYS A 15 -7.47 -6.62 14.82
C LYS A 15 -8.66 -7.46 15.29
N GLY A 16 -8.96 -8.53 14.57
CA GLY A 16 -9.97 -9.51 14.94
C GLY A 16 -9.43 -10.93 14.94
N GLU A 17 -10.14 -11.83 15.63
CA GLU A 17 -9.75 -13.23 15.77
C GLU A 17 -10.04 -14.06 14.52
N SER A 18 -11.01 -13.62 13.69
CA SER A 18 -11.42 -14.33 12.48
C SER A 18 -10.30 -14.40 11.44
N PHE A 19 -10.30 -15.48 10.66
CA PHE A 19 -9.37 -15.69 9.55
C PHE A 19 -9.40 -14.49 8.57
N THR A 20 -10.59 -13.99 8.28
CA THR A 20 -10.82 -12.85 7.39
C THR A 20 -10.07 -11.59 7.89
N HIS A 21 -10.15 -11.26 9.17
CA HIS A 21 -9.44 -10.10 9.72
C HIS A 21 -7.91 -10.27 9.65
N LYS A 22 -7.42 -11.48 9.97
CA LYS A 22 -5.98 -11.81 9.87
C LYS A 22 -5.49 -11.70 8.43
N TYR A 23 -6.24 -12.24 7.47
CA TYR A 23 -5.92 -12.18 6.05
C TYR A 23 -5.85 -10.73 5.56
N PHE A 24 -6.85 -9.90 5.83
CA PHE A 24 -6.88 -8.50 5.40
C PHE A 24 -5.78 -7.63 6.01
N ARG A 25 -5.39 -7.88 7.26
CA ARG A 25 -4.22 -7.20 7.86
C ARG A 25 -2.92 -7.68 7.24
N PHE A 26 -2.80 -8.98 6.95
CA PHE A 26 -1.64 -9.52 6.25
C PHE A 26 -1.50 -8.91 4.85
N THR A 27 -2.56 -8.88 4.04
CA THR A 27 -2.51 -8.28 2.69
C THR A 27 -2.16 -6.80 2.74
N TYR A 28 -2.64 -6.07 3.75
CA TYR A 28 -2.29 -4.67 3.96
C TYR A 28 -0.79 -4.48 4.20
N TRP A 29 -0.22 -5.18 5.18
CA TRP A 29 1.21 -5.04 5.48
C TRP A 29 2.08 -5.59 4.36
N ALA A 30 1.66 -6.67 3.70
CA ALA A 30 2.34 -7.19 2.52
C ALA A 30 2.38 -6.15 1.39
N ALA A 31 1.27 -5.46 1.12
CA ALA A 31 1.23 -4.40 0.11
C ALA A 31 2.13 -3.21 0.46
N VAL A 32 2.15 -2.80 1.73
CA VAL A 32 3.04 -1.73 2.21
C VAL A 32 4.51 -2.13 2.04
N VAL A 33 4.90 -3.34 2.44
CA VAL A 33 6.26 -3.85 2.27
C VAL A 33 6.63 -3.92 0.78
N PHE A 34 5.75 -4.48 -0.05
CA PHE A 34 5.97 -4.61 -1.48
C PHE A 34 6.14 -3.26 -2.17
N TYR A 35 5.38 -2.24 -1.74
CA TYR A 35 5.55 -0.88 -2.21
C TYR A 35 6.95 -0.34 -1.93
N PHE A 36 7.46 -0.46 -0.70
CA PHE A 36 8.80 0.01 -0.38
C PHE A 36 9.90 -0.74 -1.14
N ILE A 37 9.75 -2.05 -1.34
CA ILE A 37 10.66 -2.85 -2.17
C ILE A 37 10.66 -2.34 -3.62
N THR A 38 9.47 -2.13 -4.19
CA THR A 38 9.31 -1.66 -5.57
C THR A 38 9.91 -0.27 -5.77
N ILE A 39 9.69 0.66 -4.82
CA ILE A 39 10.30 2.00 -4.87
C ILE A 39 11.82 1.91 -4.78
N SER A 40 12.34 1.10 -3.87
CA SER A 40 13.79 0.92 -3.72
C SER A 40 14.41 0.38 -5.00
N GLN A 41 13.76 -0.61 -5.64
CA GLN A 41 14.19 -1.15 -6.92
C GLN A 41 14.13 -0.10 -8.04
N GLN A 42 13.05 0.68 -8.13
CA GLN A 42 12.90 1.75 -9.12
C GLN A 42 13.97 2.84 -8.95
N LEU A 43 14.26 3.25 -7.71
CA LEU A 43 15.32 4.21 -7.40
C LEU A 43 16.69 3.69 -7.81
N LEU A 44 17.00 2.42 -7.53
CA LEU A 44 18.25 1.78 -7.99
C LEU A 44 18.35 1.80 -9.52
N ILE A 45 17.28 1.39 -10.22
CA ILE A 45 17.25 1.43 -11.69
C ILE A 45 17.50 2.84 -12.21
N PHE A 46 16.88 3.85 -11.60
CA PHE A 46 17.06 5.25 -11.96
C PHE A 46 18.51 5.72 -11.78
N ILE A 47 19.17 5.36 -10.67
CA ILE A 47 20.58 5.73 -10.43
C ILE A 47 21.49 5.15 -11.51
N PHE A 48 21.29 3.90 -11.91
CA PHE A 48 22.14 3.23 -12.91
C PHE A 48 21.76 3.57 -14.36
N ASN A 49 20.51 3.98 -14.61
CA ASN A 49 20.00 4.34 -15.93
C ASN A 49 19.06 5.55 -15.85
N PRO A 50 19.60 6.77 -15.68
CA PRO A 50 18.82 7.98 -15.42
C PRO A 50 17.99 8.46 -16.62
N SER A 51 18.17 7.86 -17.80
CA SER A 51 17.42 8.16 -19.02
C SER A 51 16.00 7.56 -19.05
N LYS A 52 15.62 6.73 -18.07
CA LYS A 52 14.27 6.17 -17.98
C LYS A 52 13.31 7.18 -17.35
N ASP A 53 12.11 7.28 -17.93
CA ASP A 53 11.06 8.24 -17.60
C ASP A 53 10.80 8.37 -16.09
N ILE A 54 11.43 9.37 -15.46
CA ILE A 54 11.23 9.72 -14.05
C ILE A 54 9.76 10.03 -13.75
N ILE A 55 9.02 10.50 -14.76
CA ILE A 55 7.59 10.75 -14.69
C ILE A 55 6.84 9.44 -14.42
N PHE A 56 7.21 8.33 -15.07
CA PHE A 56 6.57 7.03 -14.85
C PHE A 56 6.87 6.48 -13.45
N VAL A 57 8.09 6.70 -12.95
CA VAL A 57 8.49 6.33 -11.59
C VAL A 57 7.67 7.11 -10.55
N LEU A 58 7.60 8.43 -10.69
CA LEU A 58 6.81 9.31 -9.82
C LEU A 58 5.32 8.97 -9.87
N PHE A 59 4.80 8.70 -11.06
CA PHE A 59 3.41 8.28 -11.25
C PHE A 59 3.12 6.99 -10.49
N SER A 60 4.00 6.00 -10.57
CA SER A 60 3.86 4.72 -9.87
C SER A 60 3.91 4.88 -8.35
N ILE A 61 4.78 5.76 -7.84
CA ILE A 61 4.91 6.07 -6.41
C ILE A 61 3.61 6.66 -5.85
N VAL A 62 2.95 7.53 -6.61
CA VAL A 62 1.75 8.26 -6.17
C VAL A 62 0.46 7.48 -6.43
N LEU A 63 0.30 6.83 -7.59
CA LEU A 63 -0.93 6.11 -7.91
C LEU A 63 -1.10 4.84 -7.10
N PHE A 64 -0.02 4.11 -6.83
CA PHE A 64 -0.14 2.81 -6.17
C PHE A 64 -0.83 2.91 -4.80
N PRO A 65 -0.44 3.83 -3.88
CA PRO A 65 -1.14 4.01 -2.61
C PRO A 65 -2.62 4.40 -2.79
N ILE A 66 -2.93 5.23 -3.78
CA ILE A 66 -4.30 5.70 -4.08
C ILE A 66 -5.18 4.52 -4.53
N ILE A 67 -4.72 3.76 -5.54
CA ILE A 67 -5.43 2.59 -6.06
C ILE A 67 -5.57 1.55 -4.96
N PHE A 68 -4.49 1.25 -4.24
CA PHE A 68 -4.52 0.29 -3.14
C PHE A 68 -5.56 0.70 -2.10
N ARG A 69 -5.57 1.98 -1.68
CA ARG A 69 -6.52 2.47 -0.68
C ARG A 69 -7.96 2.30 -1.15
N LEU A 70 -8.24 2.53 -2.44
CA LEU A 70 -9.55 2.32 -3.04
C LEU A 70 -9.96 0.85 -3.02
N ILE A 71 -9.12 -0.05 -3.55
CA ILE A 71 -9.37 -1.49 -3.58
C ILE A 71 -9.53 -2.02 -2.16
N TYR A 72 -8.62 -1.66 -1.26
CA TYR A 72 -8.66 -2.09 0.13
C TYR A 72 -9.96 -1.67 0.81
N ARG A 73 -10.49 -0.45 0.52
CA ARG A 73 -11.82 0.00 0.99
C ARG A 73 -12.95 -0.85 0.41
N LEU A 74 -12.98 -1.00 -0.92
CA LEU A 74 -14.06 -1.69 -1.62
C LEU A 74 -14.17 -3.17 -1.23
N VAL A 75 -13.03 -3.83 -0.98
CA VAL A 75 -13.02 -5.25 -0.63
C VAL A 75 -13.34 -5.47 0.85
N GLY A 76 -12.92 -4.59 1.76
CA GLY A 76 -13.19 -4.77 3.20
C GLY A 76 -14.58 -4.29 3.66
N TYR A 77 -15.18 -3.32 2.97
CA TYR A 77 -16.54 -2.83 3.27
C TYR A 77 -17.62 -3.93 3.26
N PRO A 78 -17.73 -4.80 2.25
CA PRO A 78 -18.73 -5.87 2.22
C PRO A 78 -18.49 -6.97 3.27
N HIS A 79 -17.31 -7.01 3.90
CA HIS A 79 -16.99 -7.96 4.96
C HIS A 79 -17.29 -7.42 6.36
N GLY A 80 -17.87 -6.21 6.47
CA GLY A 80 -18.26 -5.61 7.76
C GLY A 80 -17.08 -5.24 8.67
N ILE A 81 -15.86 -5.20 8.14
CA ILE A 81 -14.64 -5.00 8.93
C ILE A 81 -14.40 -3.51 9.14
N LYS A 82 -14.38 -3.07 10.40
CA LYS A 82 -14.08 -1.69 10.78
C LYS A 82 -12.58 -1.41 10.66
N ARG A 83 -12.24 -0.16 10.33
CA ARG A 83 -10.84 0.30 10.28
C ARG A 83 -10.40 0.75 11.66
N GLU A 84 -9.12 0.57 11.98
CA GLU A 84 -8.55 1.14 13.21
C GLU A 84 -8.79 2.66 13.21
N GLU A 85 -9.29 3.19 14.34
CA GLU A 85 -9.61 4.62 14.52
C GLU A 85 -8.39 5.54 14.57
#